data_AF-A0A0S8IHN0-F1
#
_entry.id   AF-A0A0S8IHN0-F1
#
_cell.length_a   1.000
_cell.length_b   1.000
_cell.length_c   1.000
_cell.angle_alpha   90.00
_cell.angle_beta   90.00
_cell.angle_gamma   90.00
#
_symmetry.space_group_name_H-M   'P 1'
#
loop_
_entity.id
_entity.type
_entity.pdbx_description
1 polymer ?
#
loop_
_entity_poly.entity_id
_entity_poly.type
_entity_poly.pdbx_seq_one_letter_code
_entity_poly.pdbx_strand_id
1 'polypeptide(L)'
;MRNLILILVFLFFLASPLSAETLRDQRRLEEEARDDLRFTEPQSPVISEPVLEGSSSIDLSFFQELLSKTYVERGDAIRPVLILLDEEEFMSQDQAAQIRLLRERNILPSKVALDFSPEEPLRKGLLAYMFCQALGIKGGVAARTFGMSQRYAMNELVFTGIMKEGSIDDVVSGEEFIIIFTNAVEYLAQENEAAKDKY
;
A
#
# COMPACT_ATOMS: atom_id res chain seq x y z
N MET A 1 -40.89 -33.50 42.20
CA MET A 1 -42.26 -33.21 41.71
C MET A 1 -42.47 -31.70 41.67
N ARG A 2 -42.78 -31.17 40.49
CA ARG A 2 -43.56 -29.94 40.20
C ARG A 2 -42.96 -28.55 40.48
N ASN A 3 -42.23 -28.06 39.48
CA ASN A 3 -42.43 -26.83 38.69
C ASN A 3 -43.47 -25.77 39.16
N LEU A 4 -42.99 -24.51 39.17
CA LEU A 4 -43.51 -23.38 38.36
C LEU A 4 -44.97 -22.96 38.53
N ILE A 5 -45.25 -21.98 39.39
CA ILE A 5 -46.50 -21.18 39.38
C ILE A 5 -46.18 -19.73 39.83
N LEU A 6 -46.26 -18.80 38.86
CA LEU A 6 -46.52 -17.34 38.92
C LEU A 6 -45.46 -16.43 39.59
N ILE A 7 -44.73 -15.51 38.93
CA ILE A 7 -45.13 -14.48 37.94
C ILE A 7 -46.47 -13.84 38.30
N LEU A 8 -46.48 -12.84 39.21
CA LEU A 8 -47.21 -11.56 39.08
C LEU A 8 -47.15 -10.73 40.38
N VAL A 9 -46.04 -10.05 40.68
CA VAL A 9 -46.08 -8.77 41.42
C VAL A 9 -45.19 -7.78 40.70
N PHE A 10 -45.57 -7.57 39.44
CA PHE A 10 -45.42 -6.29 38.78
C PHE A 10 -46.32 -5.30 39.51
N LEU A 11 -45.93 -4.02 39.55
CA LEU A 11 -46.68 -2.87 40.07
C LEU A 11 -46.66 -2.68 41.59
N PHE A 12 -45.62 -2.02 42.11
CA PHE A 12 -45.75 -0.82 42.95
C PHE A 12 -44.35 -0.31 43.36
N PHE A 13 -43.47 -0.01 42.40
CA PHE A 13 -42.36 0.89 42.72
C PHE A 13 -42.89 2.32 42.58
N LEU A 14 -43.21 2.87 43.74
CA LEU A 14 -43.71 4.21 43.99
C LEU A 14 -43.02 5.23 43.09
N ALA A 15 -43.83 5.87 42.23
CA ALA A 15 -43.48 7.14 41.64
C ALA A 15 -43.37 8.17 42.79
N SER A 16 -42.16 8.39 43.28
CA SER A 16 -41.86 9.53 44.13
C SER A 16 -42.03 10.80 43.30
N PRO A 17 -42.74 11.84 43.79
CA PRO A 17 -42.80 13.11 43.10
C PRO A 17 -41.39 13.71 43.10
N LEU A 18 -40.79 13.80 41.91
CA LEU A 18 -39.49 14.40 41.71
C LEU A 18 -39.60 15.89 42.09
N SER A 19 -39.00 16.25 43.23
CA SER A 19 -38.99 17.62 43.75
C SER A 19 -38.41 18.59 42.70
N ALA A 20 -38.94 19.81 42.64
CA ALA A 20 -38.47 20.84 41.71
C ALA A 20 -37.01 21.27 41.94
N GLU A 21 -36.42 20.86 43.07
CA GLU A 21 -35.03 21.10 43.43
C GLU A 21 -34.10 20.08 42.75
N THR A 22 -34.46 18.79 42.75
CA THR A 22 -33.70 17.76 42.02
C THR A 22 -33.73 17.95 40.51
N LEU A 23 -34.81 18.52 39.95
CA LEU A 23 -34.88 18.88 38.53
C LEU A 23 -34.00 20.08 38.16
N ARG A 24 -33.71 20.99 39.10
CA ARG A 24 -32.78 22.10 38.86
C ARG A 24 -31.34 21.63 38.98
N ASP A 25 -31.06 20.73 39.90
CA ASP A 25 -29.75 20.12 40.05
C ASP A 25 -29.41 19.24 38.84
N GLN A 26 -30.36 18.46 38.33
CA GLN A 26 -30.16 17.71 37.08
C GLN A 26 -29.94 18.63 35.88
N ARG A 27 -30.68 19.75 35.77
CA ARG A 27 -30.44 20.72 34.70
C ARG A 27 -29.08 21.39 34.79
N ARG A 28 -28.61 21.71 36.00
CA ARG A 28 -27.25 22.24 36.20
C ARG A 28 -26.18 21.24 35.79
N LEU A 29 -26.33 19.97 36.17
CA LEU A 29 -25.40 18.91 35.80
C LEU A 29 -25.39 18.63 34.29
N GLU A 30 -26.56 18.69 33.63
CA GLU A 30 -26.64 18.58 32.17
C GLU A 30 -26.08 19.82 31.45
N GLU A 31 -26.25 21.02 32.00
CA GLU A 31 -25.64 22.25 31.46
C GLU A 31 -24.12 22.24 31.60
N GLU A 32 -23.58 21.77 32.73
CA GLU A 32 -22.13 21.55 32.92
C GLU A 32 -21.58 20.50 31.95
N ALA A 33 -22.27 19.35 31.81
CA ALA A 33 -21.87 18.31 30.86
C ALA A 33 -21.93 18.78 29.40
N ARG A 34 -22.84 19.71 29.08
CA ARG A 34 -22.95 20.30 27.73
C ARG A 34 -21.87 21.36 27.48
N ASP A 35 -21.43 22.09 28.50
CA ASP A 35 -20.33 23.05 28.37
C ASP A 35 -18.98 22.33 28.17
N ASP A 36 -18.79 21.17 28.79
CA ASP A 36 -17.63 20.29 28.56
C ASP A 36 -17.61 19.65 27.16
N LEU A 37 -18.75 19.60 26.48
CA LEU A 37 -18.89 19.10 25.10
C LEU A 37 -18.83 20.22 24.04
N ARG A 38 -18.47 21.46 24.42
CA ARG A 38 -18.16 22.49 23.43
C ARG A 38 -16.95 22.04 22.62
N PHE A 39 -17.23 21.64 21.38
CA PHE A 39 -16.30 21.49 20.25
C PHE A 39 -14.86 21.81 20.63
N THR A 40 -14.10 20.78 21.03
CA THR A 40 -12.72 20.75 20.56
C THR A 40 -12.84 20.89 19.05
N GLU A 41 -12.27 21.97 18.50
CA GLU A 41 -12.07 22.08 17.06
C GLU A 41 -11.66 20.70 16.55
N PRO A 42 -12.31 20.15 15.50
CA PRO A 42 -11.78 18.95 14.89
C PRO A 42 -10.34 19.32 14.53
N GLN A 43 -9.39 18.79 15.30
CA GLN A 43 -8.01 18.83 14.93
C GLN A 43 -8.03 18.17 13.57
N SER A 44 -7.83 18.98 12.51
CA SER A 44 -7.50 18.44 11.20
C SER A 44 -6.51 17.33 11.48
N PRO A 45 -6.74 16.09 11.00
CA PRO A 45 -5.81 15.02 11.26
C PRO A 45 -4.44 15.61 10.98
N VAL A 46 -3.59 15.65 12.01
CA VAL A 46 -2.20 15.99 11.81
C VAL A 46 -1.75 14.85 10.94
N ILE A 47 -1.79 15.07 9.63
CA ILE A 47 -1.03 14.31 8.68
C ILE A 47 0.37 14.66 9.13
N SER A 48 0.90 13.86 10.05
CA SER A 48 2.33 13.73 10.20
C SER A 48 2.77 13.38 8.80
N GLU A 49 3.32 14.35 8.08
CA GLU A 49 4.10 14.06 6.89
C GLU A 49 4.98 12.87 7.28
N PRO A 50 4.97 11.76 6.53
CA PRO A 50 5.93 10.71 6.80
C PRO A 50 7.29 11.39 6.73
N VAL A 51 7.93 11.50 7.89
CA VAL A 51 9.29 11.99 8.01
C VAL A 51 10.13 10.92 7.31
N LEU A 52 10.31 11.11 6.00
CA LEU A 52 11.24 10.36 5.17
C LEU A 52 12.66 10.84 5.52
N GLU A 53 13.05 10.68 6.78
CA GLU A 53 14.44 10.81 7.19
C GLU A 53 15.19 9.60 6.63
N GLY A 54 15.72 9.80 5.43
CA GLY A 54 16.51 8.78 4.72
C GLY A 54 16.38 8.81 3.19
N SER A 55 15.60 9.71 2.58
CA SER A 55 15.51 9.74 1.11
C SER A 55 16.78 10.37 0.51
N SER A 56 17.62 9.54 -0.08
CA SER A 56 18.72 9.93 -0.96
C SER A 56 18.20 10.73 -2.16
N SER A 57 17.92 12.03 -1.99
CA SER A 57 17.48 12.97 -3.05
C SER A 57 16.59 12.31 -4.13
N ILE A 58 15.62 11.51 -3.69
CA ILE A 58 14.71 10.84 -4.60
C ILE A 58 13.95 11.97 -5.26
N ASP A 59 14.17 12.13 -6.56
CA ASP A 59 13.75 13.32 -7.30
C ASP A 59 12.23 13.37 -7.34
N LEU A 60 11.64 14.10 -6.40
CA LEU A 60 10.19 14.26 -6.26
C LEU A 60 9.56 14.72 -7.58
N SER A 61 10.32 15.46 -8.39
CA SER A 61 9.90 15.91 -9.72
C SER A 61 9.64 14.76 -10.70
N PHE A 62 10.45 13.70 -10.65
CA PHE A 62 10.27 12.50 -11.48
C PHE A 62 8.95 11.80 -11.15
N PHE A 63 8.65 11.60 -9.86
CA PHE A 63 7.41 10.95 -9.45
C PHE A 63 6.19 11.85 -9.68
N GLN A 64 6.33 13.16 -9.56
CA GLN A 64 5.29 14.11 -9.91
C GLN A 64 4.98 14.09 -11.42
N GLU A 65 6.00 13.97 -12.28
CA GLU A 65 5.80 13.79 -13.72
C GLU A 65 5.05 12.49 -14.01
N LEU A 66 5.46 11.37 -13.38
CA LEU A 66 4.79 10.08 -13.55
C LEU A 66 3.30 10.15 -13.23
N LEU A 67 2.92 10.79 -12.12
CA LEU A 67 1.52 10.95 -11.73
C LEU A 67 0.67 11.64 -12.81
N SER A 68 1.26 12.52 -13.61
CA SER A 68 0.55 13.23 -14.67
C SER A 68 0.37 12.40 -15.96
N LYS A 69 1.05 11.25 -16.09
CA LYS A 69 1.01 10.43 -17.30
C LYS A 69 -0.28 9.61 -17.37
N THR A 70 -0.94 9.68 -18.52
CA THR A 70 -2.10 8.82 -18.84
C THR A 70 -1.70 7.34 -18.86
N TYR A 71 -0.53 7.04 -19.43
CA TYR A 71 0.11 5.73 -19.35
C TYR A 71 1.61 5.92 -19.18
N VAL A 72 2.22 4.98 -18.47
CA VAL A 72 3.66 4.93 -18.21
C VAL A 72 4.35 4.19 -19.35
N GLU A 73 5.54 4.64 -19.73
CA GLU A 73 6.36 3.98 -20.75
C GLU A 73 7.34 2.99 -20.09
N ARG A 74 7.89 2.05 -20.85
CA ARG A 74 8.84 1.07 -20.28
C ARG A 74 10.09 1.72 -19.68
N GLY A 75 10.54 2.83 -20.27
CA GLY A 75 11.68 3.59 -19.79
C GLY A 75 11.47 4.18 -18.39
N ASP A 76 10.23 4.57 -18.08
CA ASP A 76 9.87 5.13 -16.78
C ASP A 76 10.03 4.11 -15.64
N ALA A 77 9.88 2.81 -15.93
CA ALA A 77 10.03 1.76 -14.93
C ALA A 77 11.49 1.51 -14.53
N ILE A 78 12.47 1.95 -15.33
CA ILE A 78 13.89 1.63 -15.11
C ILE A 78 14.36 2.18 -13.77
N ARG A 79 14.15 3.48 -13.51
CA ARG A 79 14.62 4.13 -12.27
C ARG A 79 13.97 3.51 -11.02
N PRO A 80 12.65 3.36 -10.92
CA PRO A 80 12.01 2.64 -9.80
C PRO A 80 12.54 1.23 -9.59
N VAL A 81 12.81 0.48 -10.67
CA VAL A 81 13.40 -0.87 -10.56
C VAL A 81 14.82 -0.84 -10.02
N LEU A 82 15.65 0.13 -10.44
CA LEU A 82 16.99 0.31 -9.89
C LEU A 82 16.94 0.68 -8.39
N ILE A 83 15.90 1.42 -7.94
CA ILE A 83 15.70 1.74 -6.52
C ILE A 83 15.41 0.45 -5.75
N LEU A 84 14.50 -0.39 -6.26
CA LEU A 84 14.17 -1.68 -5.62
C LEU A 84 15.36 -2.64 -5.57
N LEU A 85 16.30 -2.51 -6.50
CA LEU A 85 17.53 -3.31 -6.55
C LEU A 85 18.66 -2.77 -5.66
N ASP A 86 18.50 -1.57 -5.08
CA ASP A 86 19.56 -0.86 -4.36
C ASP A 86 20.80 -0.57 -5.24
N GLU A 87 20.58 -0.27 -6.53
CA GLU A 87 21.64 -0.07 -7.54
C GLU A 87 21.87 1.43 -7.83
N GLU A 88 22.19 2.21 -6.78
CA GLU A 88 22.37 3.66 -6.87
C GLU A 88 23.45 4.09 -7.89
N GLU A 89 24.50 3.28 -8.07
CA GLU A 89 25.59 3.53 -9.02
C GLU A 89 25.08 3.71 -10.47
N PHE A 90 24.03 2.99 -10.83
CA PHE A 90 23.50 2.97 -12.19
C PHE A 90 22.48 4.09 -12.46
N MET A 91 22.02 4.81 -11.44
CA MET A 91 21.04 5.89 -11.57
C MET A 91 21.53 7.08 -12.40
N SER A 92 22.84 7.34 -12.34
CA SER A 92 23.50 8.44 -13.06
C SER A 92 24.04 8.05 -14.43
N GLN A 93 24.00 6.75 -14.77
CA GLN A 93 24.50 6.25 -16.04
C GLN A 93 23.51 6.49 -17.17
N ASP A 94 23.97 6.30 -18.41
CA ASP A 94 23.10 6.34 -19.56
C ASP A 94 22.06 5.21 -19.55
N GLN A 95 20.95 5.43 -20.26
CA GLN A 95 19.84 4.48 -20.29
C GLN A 95 20.25 3.12 -20.88
N ALA A 96 21.23 3.09 -21.80
CA ALA A 96 21.73 1.85 -22.40
C ALA A 96 22.46 0.97 -21.38
N ALA A 97 23.22 1.58 -20.47
CA ALA A 97 23.89 0.90 -19.37
C ALA A 97 22.91 0.36 -18.34
N GLN A 98 21.87 1.13 -18.02
CA GLN A 98 20.78 0.68 -17.14
C GLN A 98 20.06 -0.54 -17.73
N ILE A 99 19.67 -0.48 -19.02
CA ILE A 99 19.01 -1.61 -19.70
C ILE A 99 19.93 -2.84 -19.75
N ARG A 100 21.23 -2.65 -19.97
CA ARG A 100 22.21 -3.75 -19.93
C ARG A 100 22.24 -4.43 -18.55
N LEU A 101 22.27 -3.65 -17.47
CA LEU A 101 22.20 -4.20 -16.11
C LEU A 101 20.91 -5.01 -15.90
N LEU A 102 19.76 -4.46 -16.29
CA LEU A 102 18.47 -5.16 -16.14
C LEU A 102 18.43 -6.49 -16.92
N ARG A 103 19.09 -6.55 -18.09
CA ARG A 103 19.25 -7.79 -18.87
C ARG A 103 20.16 -8.78 -18.15
N GLU A 104 21.33 -8.36 -17.68
CA GLU A 104 22.31 -9.21 -17.01
C GLU A 104 21.77 -9.80 -15.69
N ARG A 105 20.97 -9.04 -14.97
CA ARG A 105 20.31 -9.44 -13.71
C ARG A 105 19.00 -10.23 -13.93
N ASN A 106 18.61 -10.52 -15.18
CA ASN A 106 17.36 -11.20 -15.54
C ASN A 106 16.09 -10.49 -15.04
N ILE A 107 16.13 -9.16 -14.92
CA ILE A 107 14.98 -8.33 -14.54
C ILE A 107 14.02 -8.17 -15.72
N LEU A 108 14.50 -8.35 -16.95
CA LEU A 108 13.70 -8.36 -18.16
C LEU A 108 13.42 -9.81 -18.62
N PRO A 109 12.18 -10.15 -19.03
CA PRO A 109 11.90 -11.43 -19.65
C PRO A 109 12.75 -11.63 -20.91
N SER A 110 13.25 -12.83 -21.18
CA SER A 110 14.23 -13.08 -22.26
C SER A 110 13.81 -12.52 -23.64
N LYS A 111 12.52 -12.58 -23.99
CA LYS A 111 12.01 -12.02 -25.25
C LYS A 111 12.09 -10.49 -25.30
N VAL A 112 11.74 -9.84 -24.19
CA VAL A 112 11.76 -8.38 -24.06
C VAL A 112 13.21 -7.89 -23.94
N ALA A 113 14.07 -8.66 -23.28
CA ALA A 113 15.47 -8.33 -23.11
C ALA A 113 16.24 -8.22 -24.44
N LEU A 114 15.82 -8.93 -25.49
CA LEU A 114 16.46 -8.89 -26.81
C LEU A 114 16.21 -7.55 -27.53
N ASP A 115 15.02 -6.97 -27.35
CA ASP A 115 14.56 -5.79 -28.07
C ASP A 115 13.70 -4.93 -27.14
N PHE A 116 14.38 -4.33 -26.15
CA PHE A 116 13.71 -3.45 -25.19
C PHE A 116 13.61 -2.05 -25.79
N SER A 117 12.40 -1.62 -26.15
CA SER A 117 12.09 -0.23 -26.51
C SER A 117 11.56 0.53 -25.29
N PRO A 118 12.28 1.56 -24.80
CA PRO A 118 11.84 2.39 -23.68
C PRO A 118 10.51 3.13 -23.90
N GLU A 119 10.19 3.47 -25.14
CA GLU A 119 9.08 4.34 -25.55
C GLU A 119 7.76 3.57 -25.67
N GLU A 120 7.80 2.24 -25.62
CA GLU A 120 6.60 1.43 -25.67
C GLU A 120 5.79 1.56 -24.36
N PRO A 121 4.45 1.50 -24.43
CA PRO A 121 3.62 1.47 -23.24
C PRO A 121 4.00 0.32 -22.31
N LEU A 122 4.12 0.64 -21.02
CA LEU A 122 4.36 -0.33 -19.98
C LEU A 122 3.06 -1.09 -19.68
N ARG A 123 3.13 -2.41 -19.80
CA ARG A 123 2.02 -3.31 -19.47
C ARG A 123 2.20 -3.93 -18.10
N LYS A 124 1.09 -4.23 -17.41
CA LYS A 124 1.08 -4.83 -16.07
C LYS A 124 1.93 -6.09 -15.98
N GLY A 125 1.85 -6.98 -16.97
CA GLY A 125 2.62 -8.23 -16.97
C GLY A 125 4.14 -8.00 -16.97
N LEU A 126 4.62 -7.01 -17.73
CA LEU A 126 6.05 -6.67 -17.76
C LEU A 126 6.49 -6.01 -16.46
N LEU A 127 5.71 -5.03 -15.98
CA LEU A 127 5.98 -4.38 -14.69
C LEU A 127 6.03 -5.41 -13.56
N ALA A 128 5.07 -6.33 -13.53
CA ALA A 128 4.98 -7.35 -12.51
C ALA A 128 6.21 -8.27 -12.52
N TYR A 129 6.64 -8.67 -13.72
CA TYR A 129 7.86 -9.44 -13.87
C TYR A 129 9.08 -8.69 -13.33
N MET A 130 9.28 -7.43 -13.72
CA MET A 130 10.43 -6.63 -13.27
C MET A 130 10.45 -6.50 -11.74
N PHE A 131 9.29 -6.21 -11.14
CA PHE A 131 9.18 -6.04 -9.70
C PHE A 131 9.35 -7.35 -8.93
N CYS A 132 8.78 -8.47 -9.41
CA CYS A 132 9.05 -9.78 -8.80
C CYS A 132 10.54 -10.11 -8.78
N GLN A 133 11.24 -9.85 -9.88
CA GLN A 133 12.69 -10.12 -9.96
C GLN A 133 13.48 -9.18 -9.05
N ALA A 134 13.16 -7.88 -9.04
CA ALA A 134 13.83 -6.90 -8.18
C ALA A 134 13.64 -7.21 -6.69
N LEU A 135 12.43 -7.60 -6.28
CA LEU A 135 12.10 -7.97 -4.91
C LEU A 135 12.54 -9.39 -4.51
N GLY A 136 13.13 -10.16 -5.43
CA GLY A 136 13.54 -11.54 -5.16
C GLY A 136 12.38 -12.51 -4.89
N ILE A 137 11.17 -12.21 -5.37
CA ILE A 137 9.98 -13.04 -5.19
C ILE A 137 10.10 -14.27 -6.10
N LYS A 138 10.35 -15.43 -5.49
CA LYS A 138 10.57 -16.71 -6.21
C LYS A 138 9.28 -17.40 -6.65
N GLY A 139 8.16 -16.99 -6.06
CA GLY A 139 6.84 -17.59 -6.24
C GLY A 139 6.71 -19.04 -5.77
N GLY A 140 5.57 -19.64 -6.11
CA GLY A 140 5.24 -21.02 -5.78
C GLY A 140 6.12 -22.09 -6.48
N VAL A 141 5.87 -23.37 -6.17
CA VAL A 141 6.65 -24.50 -6.72
C VAL A 141 6.71 -24.47 -8.24
N ALA A 142 5.60 -24.16 -8.92
CA ALA A 142 5.54 -24.10 -10.38
C ALA A 142 6.45 -23.00 -10.97
N ALA A 143 6.50 -21.81 -10.35
CA ALA A 143 7.39 -20.73 -10.78
C ALA A 143 8.87 -21.12 -10.60
N ARG A 144 9.19 -21.87 -9.54
CA ARG A 144 10.54 -22.38 -9.30
C ARG A 144 10.98 -23.48 -10.28
N THR A 145 10.04 -24.28 -10.79
CA THR A 145 10.36 -25.37 -11.73
C THR A 145 10.35 -24.92 -13.19
N PHE A 146 9.42 -24.04 -13.58
CA PHE A 146 9.24 -23.61 -14.98
C PHE A 146 9.79 -22.21 -15.26
N GLY A 147 10.30 -21.53 -14.23
CA GLY A 147 10.73 -20.15 -14.30
C GLY A 147 9.58 -19.15 -14.12
N MET A 148 9.95 -17.94 -13.73
CA MET A 148 8.98 -16.84 -13.62
C MET A 148 8.51 -16.45 -15.03
N SER A 149 7.20 -16.27 -15.19
CA SER A 149 6.59 -15.69 -16.38
C SER A 149 5.83 -14.43 -15.99
N GLN A 150 5.49 -13.55 -16.95
CA GLN A 150 4.69 -12.35 -16.64
C GLN A 150 3.35 -12.69 -15.97
N ARG A 151 2.70 -13.79 -16.37
CA ARG A 151 1.46 -14.27 -15.74
C ARG A 151 1.69 -14.71 -14.30
N TYR A 152 2.76 -15.46 -14.05
CA TYR A 152 3.07 -15.89 -12.68
C TYR A 152 3.46 -14.71 -11.81
N ALA A 153 4.29 -13.80 -12.31
CA ALA A 153 4.69 -12.60 -11.59
C ALA A 153 3.48 -11.74 -11.22
N MET A 154 2.54 -11.53 -12.15
CA MET A 154 1.29 -10.83 -11.88
C MET A 154 0.51 -11.48 -10.74
N ASN A 155 0.32 -12.81 -10.78
CA ASN A 155 -0.39 -13.52 -9.72
C ASN A 155 0.31 -13.42 -8.36
N GLU A 156 1.65 -13.48 -8.33
CA GLU A 156 2.42 -13.36 -7.09
C GLU A 156 2.31 -11.94 -6.52
N LEU A 157 2.43 -10.88 -7.33
CA LEU A 157 2.26 -9.50 -6.84
C LEU A 157 0.82 -9.17 -6.42
N VAL A 158 -0.18 -9.81 -7.04
CA VAL A 158 -1.56 -9.73 -6.57
C VAL A 158 -1.72 -10.43 -5.22
N PHE A 159 -1.14 -11.63 -5.09
CA PHE A 159 -1.20 -12.39 -3.84
C PHE A 159 -0.51 -11.67 -2.67
N THR A 160 0.61 -11.00 -2.92
CA THR A 160 1.31 -10.19 -1.91
C THR A 160 0.67 -8.82 -1.66
N GLY A 161 -0.36 -8.44 -2.42
CA GLY A 161 -1.05 -7.15 -2.29
C GLY A 161 -0.30 -5.97 -2.90
N ILE A 162 0.80 -6.20 -3.62
CA ILE A 162 1.57 -5.14 -4.30
C ILE A 162 0.79 -4.59 -5.50
N MET A 163 0.13 -5.47 -6.26
CA MET A 163 -0.69 -5.11 -7.42
C MET A 163 -2.16 -5.48 -7.23
N LYS A 164 -3.06 -4.76 -7.90
CA LYS A 164 -4.47 -5.17 -8.04
C LYS A 164 -4.62 -6.16 -9.19
N GLU A 165 -5.67 -6.98 -9.12
CA GLU A 165 -6.07 -7.88 -10.20
C GLU A 165 -6.26 -7.12 -11.53
N GLY A 166 -5.98 -7.81 -12.65
CA GLY A 166 -6.09 -7.26 -13.99
C GLY A 166 -5.55 -8.19 -15.05
N SER A 167 -5.53 -7.73 -16.30
CA SER A 167 -4.89 -8.44 -17.40
C SER A 167 -3.39 -8.13 -17.44
N ILE A 168 -2.58 -9.11 -17.87
CA ILE A 168 -1.16 -8.87 -18.16
C ILE A 168 -0.95 -7.85 -19.28
N ASP A 169 -1.95 -7.68 -20.15
CA ASP A 169 -1.89 -6.79 -21.30
C ASP A 169 -2.36 -5.37 -20.99
N ASP A 170 -2.91 -5.12 -19.80
CA ASP A 170 -3.38 -3.78 -19.43
C ASP A 170 -2.20 -2.81 -19.36
N VAL A 171 -2.40 -1.60 -19.90
CA VAL A 171 -1.42 -0.50 -19.77
C VAL A 171 -1.52 0.10 -18.36
N VAL A 172 -0.38 0.52 -17.82
CA VAL A 172 -0.29 1.07 -16.46
C VAL A 172 -0.37 2.58 -16.52
N SER A 173 -1.29 3.20 -15.76
CA SER A 173 -1.35 4.65 -15.61
C SER A 173 -0.30 5.18 -14.63
N GLY A 174 -0.05 6.48 -14.66
CA GLY A 174 0.84 7.15 -13.69
C GLY A 174 0.48 6.86 -12.24
N GLU A 175 -0.77 7.15 -11.85
CA GLU A 175 -1.27 6.87 -10.49
C GLU A 175 -1.15 5.39 -10.11
N GLU A 176 -1.55 4.48 -11.00
CA GLU A 176 -1.47 3.05 -10.72
C GLU A 176 -0.02 2.62 -10.51
N PHE A 177 0.91 3.11 -11.33
CA PHE A 177 2.33 2.82 -11.19
C PHE A 177 2.87 3.26 -9.83
N ILE A 178 2.54 4.48 -9.39
CA ILE A 178 2.99 5.00 -8.09
C ILE A 178 2.48 4.15 -6.95
N ILE A 179 1.19 3.79 -6.95
CA ILE A 179 0.60 2.93 -5.91
C ILE A 179 1.35 1.59 -5.85
N ILE A 180 1.57 0.95 -7.00
CA ILE A 180 2.28 -0.33 -7.08
C ILE A 180 3.72 -0.19 -6.57
N PHE A 181 4.41 0.87 -6.93
CA PHE A 181 5.78 1.14 -6.48
C PHE A 181 5.85 1.38 -4.97
N THR A 182 4.95 2.18 -4.40
CA THR A 182 4.86 2.40 -2.96
C THR A 182 4.65 1.07 -2.22
N ASN A 183 3.71 0.25 -2.67
CA ASN A 183 3.48 -1.08 -2.06
C ASN A 183 4.71 -1.99 -2.16
N ALA A 184 5.47 -1.91 -3.26
CA ALA A 184 6.70 -2.68 -3.43
C ALA A 184 7.80 -2.24 -2.45
N VAL A 185 7.94 -0.93 -2.22
CA VAL A 185 8.88 -0.38 -1.23
C VAL A 185 8.47 -0.79 0.19
N GLU A 186 7.18 -0.72 0.52
CA GLU A 186 6.66 -1.18 1.81
C GLU A 186 6.91 -2.68 2.03
N TYR A 187 6.68 -3.50 1.02
CA TYR A 187 6.99 -4.94 1.06
C TYR A 187 8.47 -5.18 1.36
N LEU A 188 9.38 -4.46 0.69
CA LEU A 188 10.81 -4.59 0.91
C LEU A 188 11.22 -4.17 2.33
N ALA A 189 10.61 -3.11 2.87
CA ALA A 189 10.84 -2.67 4.25
C ALA A 189 10.42 -3.74 5.26
N GLN A 190 9.24 -4.34 5.09
CA GLN A 190 8.73 -5.41 5.95
C GLN A 190 9.62 -6.66 5.91
N GLU A 191 10.09 -7.07 4.73
CA GLU A 191 10.97 -8.22 4.59
C GLU A 191 12.32 -7.98 5.28
N ASN A 192 12.86 -6.75 5.18
CA ASN A 192 14.10 -6.35 5.85
C ASN A 192 13.96 -6.32 7.38
N GLU A 193 12.82 -5.89 7.91
CA GLU A 193 12.52 -5.95 9.34
C GLU A 193 12.41 -7.40 9.82
N ALA A 194 11.65 -8.25 9.12
CA ALA A 194 11.51 -9.66 9.43
C ALA A 194 12.84 -10.44 9.33
N ALA A 195 13.78 -9.98 8.52
CA ALA A 195 15.13 -10.53 8.44
C ALA A 195 15.99 -10.16 9.65
N LYS A 196 15.83 -8.95 10.22
CA LYS A 196 16.55 -8.51 11.43
C LYS A 196 16.12 -9.31 12.66
N ASP A 197 14.84 -9.63 12.80
CA ASP A 197 14.31 -10.37 13.95
C ASP A 197 14.75 -11.86 14.00
N LYS A 198 15.33 -12.38 12.92
CA LYS A 198 15.79 -13.78 12.83
C LYS A 198 17.21 -14.01 13.37
N TYR A 199 17.95 -12.95 13.69
CA TYR A 199 19.36 -12.99 14.13
C TYR A 199 19.57 -12.25 15.45
#